data_AF-A0A524BL05-F1
#
_entry.id   AF-A0A524BL05-F1
#
_cell.length_a   1.000
_cell.length_b   1.000
_cell.length_c   1.000
_cell.angle_alpha   90.00
_cell.angle_beta   90.00
_cell.angle_gamma   90.00
#
_symmetry.space_group_name_H-M   'P 1'
#
loop_
_entity.id
_entity.type
_entity.pdbx_description
1 polymer ?
#
loop_
_entity_poly.entity_id
_entity_poly.type
_entity_poly.pdbx_seq_one_letter_code
_entity_poly.pdbx_strand_id
1 'polypeptide(L)'
;LRLYDLIMNLAAPGLAVADGATDLAGRFTSAGEALGGVPVIGGALSSPFDGMAGASESIAAAGQSAADAVGILARFLAMALAVLGIASWAMFWVPLRVAFIRRATAAKRFLDSSQDLDLFALRAMARQPLHLLARVSDDPAGAWRRGDQQVISELASLELRSEGLRVPAGLSGSTEVQG
;
A
#
# COMPACT_ATOMS: atom_id res chain seq x y z
N LEU A 1 9.17 -4.64 22.07
CA LEU A 1 8.83 -4.55 23.51
C LEU A 1 8.38 -3.14 23.93
N ARG A 2 9.12 -2.06 23.66
CA ARG A 2 8.77 -0.70 24.14
C ARG A 2 7.45 -0.06 23.63
N LEU A 3 6.92 -0.46 22.47
CA LEU A 3 5.67 0.12 21.93
C LEU A 3 4.42 -0.40 22.65
N TYR A 4 4.46 -1.66 23.09
CA TYR A 4 3.38 -2.28 23.86
C TYR A 4 3.27 -1.64 25.25
N ASP A 5 4.42 -1.40 25.90
CA ASP A 5 4.47 -0.70 27.18
C ASP A 5 3.99 0.75 27.08
N LEU A 6 4.30 1.45 25.98
CA LEU A 6 3.84 2.83 25.75
C LEU A 6 2.32 2.91 25.53
N ILE A 7 1.73 1.90 24.90
CA ILE A 7 0.28 1.82 24.65
C ILE A 7 -0.46 1.42 25.93
N MET A 8 0.10 0.49 26.72
CA MET A 8 -0.41 0.17 28.05
C MET A 8 -0.36 1.39 28.97
N ASN A 9 0.61 2.30 28.80
CA ASN A 9 0.69 3.54 29.57
C ASN A 9 -0.46 4.54 29.26
N LEU A 10 -1.15 4.40 28.12
CA LEU A 10 -2.32 5.23 27.78
C LEU A 10 -3.64 4.68 28.37
N ALA A 11 -3.74 3.37 28.54
CA ALA A 11 -4.87 2.73 29.23
C ALA A 11 -4.66 2.66 30.75
N ALA A 12 -3.40 2.72 31.20
CA ALA A 12 -2.99 2.66 32.61
C ALA A 12 -3.73 3.64 33.53
N PRO A 13 -4.05 4.89 33.15
CA PRO A 13 -4.76 5.80 34.05
C PRO A 13 -6.20 5.33 34.30
N GLY A 14 -6.90 4.89 33.26
CA GLY A 14 -8.28 4.42 33.36
C GLY A 14 -8.39 3.11 34.14
N LEU A 15 -7.46 2.19 33.88
CA LEU A 15 -7.35 0.92 34.61
C LEU A 15 -6.92 1.13 36.07
N ALA A 16 -5.97 2.03 36.35
CA ALA A 16 -5.55 2.33 37.72
C ALA A 16 -6.68 2.99 38.54
N VAL A 17 -7.48 3.86 37.91
CA VAL A 17 -8.71 4.40 38.54
C VAL A 17 -9.72 3.29 38.77
N ALA A 18 -9.88 2.37 37.83
CA ALA A 18 -10.79 1.24 37.99
C ALA A 18 -10.39 0.32 39.14
N ASP A 19 -9.14 -0.11 39.17
CA ASP A 19 -8.58 -0.95 40.22
C ASP A 19 -8.66 -0.28 41.59
N GLY A 20 -8.30 1.01 41.68
CA GLY A 20 -8.38 1.79 42.91
C GLY A 20 -9.82 1.93 43.43
N ALA A 21 -10.79 2.11 42.53
CA ALA A 21 -12.19 2.20 42.87
C ALA A 21 -12.79 0.83 43.27
N THR A 22 -12.34 -0.26 42.66
CA THR A 22 -12.71 -1.63 43.08
C THR A 22 -12.15 -1.98 44.45
N ASP A 23 -10.88 -1.66 44.75
CA ASP A 23 -10.30 -1.86 46.09
C ASP A 23 -11.06 -1.03 47.14
N LEU A 24 -11.37 0.22 46.81
CA LEU A 24 -12.14 1.10 47.67
C LEU A 24 -13.56 0.57 47.93
N ALA A 25 -14.24 0.04 46.90
CA ALA A 25 -15.54 -0.61 47.05
C ALA A 25 -15.47 -1.78 48.03
N GLY A 26 -14.47 -2.66 47.89
CA GLY A 26 -14.26 -3.79 48.79
C GLY A 26 -14.02 -3.37 50.25
N ARG A 27 -13.28 -2.27 50.48
CA ARG A 27 -13.08 -1.71 51.82
C ARG A 27 -14.38 -1.17 52.42
N PHE A 28 -15.21 -0.49 51.62
CA PHE A 28 -16.51 0.01 52.09
C PHE A 28 -17.49 -1.13 52.38
N THR A 29 -17.56 -2.16 51.53
CA THR A 29 -18.34 -3.37 51.80
C THR A 29 -17.91 -4.03 53.11
N SER A 30 -16.60 -4.22 53.30
CA SER A 30 -16.06 -4.83 54.53
C SER A 30 -16.38 -4.00 55.78
N ALA A 31 -16.33 -2.67 55.67
CA ALA A 31 -16.71 -1.77 56.76
C ALA A 31 -18.21 -1.80 57.04
N GLY A 32 -19.04 -1.86 55.99
CA GLY A 32 -20.50 -1.99 56.08
C GLY A 32 -20.90 -3.30 56.78
N GLU A 33 -20.27 -4.42 56.42
CA GLU A 33 -20.50 -5.73 57.06
C GLU A 33 -20.13 -5.71 58.55
N ALA A 34 -18.97 -5.13 58.91
CA ALA A 34 -18.53 -5.02 60.29
C ALA A 34 -19.50 -4.19 61.14
N LEU A 35 -20.05 -3.11 60.58
CA LEU A 35 -21.01 -2.23 61.25
C LEU A 35 -22.44 -2.81 61.26
N GLY A 36 -22.80 -3.60 60.25
CA GLY A 36 -24.08 -4.31 60.16
C GLY A 36 -24.31 -5.32 61.28
N GLY A 37 -23.24 -5.81 61.93
CA GLY A 37 -23.28 -6.73 63.06
C GLY A 37 -23.76 -6.11 64.39
N VAL A 38 -23.99 -4.79 64.47
CA VAL A 38 -24.43 -4.13 65.71
C VAL A 38 -25.94 -4.30 65.92
N PRO A 39 -26.39 -4.88 67.06
CA PRO A 39 -27.82 -5.03 67.35
C PRO A 39 -28.55 -3.67 67.37
N VAL A 40 -29.80 -3.65 66.91
CA VAL A 40 -30.71 -2.47 66.89
C VAL A 40 -30.37 -1.37 65.87
N ILE A 41 -29.08 -1.07 65.61
CA ILE A 41 -28.68 0.04 64.73
C ILE A 41 -27.79 -0.34 63.53
N GLY A 42 -27.38 -1.61 63.40
CA GLY A 42 -26.41 -2.04 62.39
C GLY A 42 -26.78 -1.68 60.95
N GLY A 43 -28.04 -1.83 60.55
CA GLY A 43 -28.49 -1.48 59.20
C GLY A 43 -28.45 0.03 58.90
N ALA A 44 -28.67 0.89 59.90
CA ALA A 44 -28.54 2.33 59.73
C ALA A 44 -27.08 2.78 59.60
N LEU A 45 -26.16 2.03 60.22
CA LEU A 45 -24.72 2.25 60.14
C LEU A 45 -24.10 1.69 58.86
N SER A 46 -24.59 0.56 58.32
CA SER A 46 -24.05 -0.07 57.11
C SER A 46 -24.53 0.61 55.81
N SER A 47 -25.77 1.10 55.79
CA SER A 47 -26.40 1.73 54.61
C SER A 47 -25.54 2.77 53.87
N PRO A 48 -24.90 3.76 54.53
CA PRO A 48 -24.03 4.72 53.83
C PRO A 48 -22.78 4.06 53.23
N PHE A 49 -22.24 3.01 53.85
CA PHE A 49 -21.09 2.28 53.33
C PHE A 49 -21.46 1.43 52.11
N ASP A 50 -22.64 0.80 52.12
CA ASP A 50 -23.16 0.07 50.96
C ASP A 50 -23.36 1.03 49.76
N GLY A 51 -23.87 2.24 50.01
CA GLY A 51 -23.98 3.28 49.00
C GLY A 51 -22.63 3.75 48.45
N MET A 52 -21.61 3.90 49.30
CA MET A 52 -20.25 4.26 48.88
C MET A 52 -19.56 3.13 48.11
N ALA A 53 -19.81 1.87 48.47
CA ALA A 53 -19.33 0.71 47.72
C ALA A 53 -19.91 0.69 46.30
N GLY A 54 -21.24 0.83 46.17
CA GLY A 54 -21.90 0.88 44.86
C GLY A 54 -21.46 2.07 44.00
N ALA A 55 -21.26 3.25 44.61
CA ALA A 55 -20.70 4.40 43.90
C ALA A 55 -19.28 4.13 43.40
N SER A 56 -18.43 3.50 44.22
CA SER A 56 -17.07 3.14 43.86
C SER A 56 -17.04 2.09 42.73
N GLU A 57 -17.92 1.10 42.76
CA GLU A 57 -18.09 0.14 41.66
C GLU A 57 -18.51 0.81 40.35
N SER A 58 -19.40 1.81 40.41
CA SER A 58 -19.80 2.57 39.21
C SER A 58 -18.64 3.35 38.60
N ILE A 59 -17.76 3.92 39.44
CA ILE A 59 -16.53 4.59 39.01
C ILE A 59 -15.58 3.57 38.37
N ALA A 60 -15.45 2.39 38.96
CA ALA A 60 -14.60 1.33 38.43
C ALA A 60 -15.06 0.89 37.03
N ALA A 61 -16.35 0.65 36.86
CA ALA A 61 -16.95 0.29 35.58
C ALA A 61 -16.75 1.38 34.52
N ALA A 62 -16.90 2.66 34.90
CA ALA A 62 -16.62 3.79 34.01
C ALA A 62 -15.15 3.83 33.58
N GLY A 63 -14.21 3.63 34.51
CA GLY A 63 -12.78 3.57 34.23
C GLY A 63 -12.42 2.46 33.24
N GLN A 64 -13.00 1.27 33.43
CA GLN A 64 -12.81 0.13 32.52
C GLN A 64 -13.37 0.44 31.13
N SER A 65 -14.59 0.98 31.04
CA SER A 65 -15.22 1.32 29.76
C SER A 65 -14.42 2.35 28.95
N ALA A 66 -13.81 3.33 29.62
CA ALA A 66 -12.96 4.33 28.99
C ALA A 66 -11.67 3.69 28.45
N ALA A 67 -11.05 2.78 29.21
CA ALA A 67 -9.86 2.06 28.77
C ALA A 67 -10.15 1.21 27.52
N ASP A 68 -11.29 0.51 27.50
CA ASP A 68 -11.73 -0.28 26.35
C ASP A 68 -11.98 0.58 25.12
N ALA A 69 -12.63 1.73 25.27
CA ALA A 69 -12.86 2.68 24.19
C ALA A 69 -11.54 3.20 23.60
N VAL A 70 -10.59 3.61 24.45
CA VAL A 70 -9.25 4.04 24.02
C VAL A 70 -8.54 2.92 23.26
N GLY A 71 -8.65 1.66 23.73
CA GLY A 71 -8.08 0.50 23.04
C GLY A 71 -8.69 0.24 21.65
N ILE A 72 -9.98 0.55 21.45
CA ILE A 72 -10.64 0.49 20.14
C ILE A 72 -10.12 1.62 19.23
N LEU A 73 -10.11 2.87 19.73
CA LEU A 73 -9.61 4.03 18.98
C LEU A 73 -8.15 3.85 18.54
N ALA A 74 -7.29 3.36 19.44
CA ALA A 74 -5.89 3.09 19.14
C ALA A 74 -5.72 2.10 17.99
N ARG A 75 -6.52 1.03 17.95
CA ARG A 75 -6.51 0.05 16.85
C ARG A 75 -6.95 0.66 15.52
N PHE A 76 -8.03 1.44 15.51
CA PHE A 76 -8.48 2.13 14.30
C PHE A 76 -7.43 3.10 13.77
N LEU A 77 -6.81 3.88 14.65
CA LEU A 77 -5.78 4.84 14.27
C LEU A 77 -4.53 4.16 13.71
N ALA A 78 -4.09 3.07 14.36
CA ALA A 78 -2.97 2.26 13.87
C ALA A 78 -3.25 1.69 12.47
N MET A 79 -4.46 1.15 12.24
CA MET A 79 -4.88 0.65 10.93
C MET A 79 -4.92 1.75 9.88
N ALA A 80 -5.49 2.92 10.21
CA ALA A 80 -5.59 4.05 9.31
C ALA A 80 -4.20 4.55 8.87
N LEU A 81 -3.26 4.68 9.81
CA LEU A 81 -1.88 5.07 9.53
C LEU A 81 -1.16 4.04 8.65
N ALA A 82 -1.35 2.74 8.93
CA ALA A 82 -0.78 1.67 8.12
C ALA A 82 -1.31 1.70 6.67
N VAL A 83 -2.64 1.82 6.50
CA VAL A 83 -3.27 1.96 5.19
C VAL A 83 -2.76 3.19 4.46
N LEU A 84 -2.66 4.33 5.14
CA LEU A 84 -2.16 5.57 4.54
C LEU A 84 -0.70 5.41 4.07
N GLY A 85 0.17 4.80 4.87
CA GLY A 85 1.56 4.55 4.48
C GLY A 85 1.67 3.63 3.26
N ILE A 86 0.92 2.52 3.25
CA ILE A 86 0.86 1.59 2.13
C ILE A 86 0.29 2.28 0.89
N ALA A 87 -0.80 3.04 1.04
CA ALA A 87 -1.45 3.77 -0.03
C ALA A 87 -0.54 4.84 -0.60
N SER A 88 0.18 5.63 0.21
CA SER A 88 1.16 6.60 -0.27
C SER A 88 2.29 5.93 -1.03
N TRP A 89 2.86 4.85 -0.51
CA TRP A 89 3.89 4.10 -1.21
C TRP A 89 3.38 3.52 -2.54
N ALA A 90 2.19 2.92 -2.54
CA ALA A 90 1.53 2.41 -3.73
C ALA A 90 1.21 3.55 -4.72
N MET A 91 0.72 4.69 -4.26
CA MET A 91 0.39 5.85 -5.10
C MET A 91 1.62 6.37 -5.84
N PHE A 92 2.82 6.30 -5.24
CA PHE A 92 4.06 6.67 -5.92
C PHE A 92 4.61 5.56 -6.83
N TRP A 93 4.51 4.29 -6.42
CA TRP A 93 5.12 3.17 -7.14
C TRP A 93 4.24 2.59 -8.25
N VAL A 94 2.93 2.50 -8.03
CA VAL A 94 1.92 1.98 -8.97
C VAL A 94 1.90 2.78 -10.28
N PRO A 95 1.90 4.12 -10.35
CA PRO A 95 1.93 4.80 -11.64
C PRO A 95 3.24 4.54 -12.40
N LEU A 96 4.38 4.41 -11.72
CA LEU A 96 5.64 4.04 -12.35
C LEU A 96 5.59 2.63 -12.95
N ARG A 97 5.01 1.67 -12.20
CA ARG A 97 4.90 0.28 -12.62
C ARG A 97 3.80 0.05 -13.65
N VAL A 98 2.65 0.71 -13.49
CA VAL A 98 1.54 0.69 -14.44
C VAL A 98 1.94 1.41 -15.72
N ALA A 99 2.74 2.49 -15.66
CA ALA A 99 3.32 3.07 -16.87
C ALA A 99 4.26 2.09 -17.57
N PHE A 100 5.08 1.33 -16.84
CA PHE A 100 5.95 0.30 -17.42
C PHE A 100 5.15 -0.86 -18.04
N ILE A 101 4.13 -1.36 -17.35
CA ILE A 101 3.24 -2.41 -17.84
C ILE A 101 2.39 -1.91 -19.01
N ARG A 102 1.87 -0.68 -18.97
CA ARG A 102 1.15 -0.06 -20.09
C ARG A 102 2.04 0.16 -21.29
N ARG A 103 3.31 0.56 -21.11
CA ARG A 103 4.29 0.64 -22.22
C ARG A 103 4.58 -0.75 -22.79
N ALA A 104 4.75 -1.76 -21.94
CA ALA A 104 4.95 -3.15 -22.35
C ALA A 104 3.72 -3.80 -23.00
N THR A 105 2.51 -3.37 -22.62
CA THR A 105 1.23 -3.92 -23.14
C THR A 105 0.74 -3.15 -24.36
N ALA A 106 1.02 -1.84 -24.45
CA ALA A 106 0.85 -1.06 -25.67
C ALA A 106 1.76 -1.59 -26.79
N ALA A 107 2.99 -2.02 -26.45
CA ALA A 107 3.87 -2.71 -27.39
C ALA A 107 3.32 -4.07 -27.87
N LYS A 108 2.51 -4.78 -27.05
CA LYS A 108 1.84 -6.03 -27.47
C LYS A 108 0.60 -5.81 -28.34
N ARG A 109 0.01 -4.61 -28.35
CA ARG A 109 -1.20 -4.31 -29.14
C ARG A 109 -0.90 -3.72 -30.52
N PHE A 110 0.38 -3.46 -30.81
CA PHE A 110 0.93 -2.99 -32.09
C PHE A 110 1.90 -4.03 -32.67
N LEU A 111 1.49 -5.30 -32.66
CA LEU A 111 2.26 -6.38 -33.26
C LEU A 111 1.31 -7.25 -34.09
N ASP A 112 0.59 -6.59 -34.99
CA ASP A 112 0.02 -7.32 -36.12
C ASP A 112 0.22 -6.53 -37.43
N SER A 113 1.02 -7.15 -38.29
CA SER A 113 1.37 -6.80 -39.67
C SER A 113 2.32 -5.60 -39.89
N SER A 114 3.51 -5.92 -40.40
CA SER A 114 4.45 -5.16 -41.28
C SER A 114 4.49 -3.62 -41.32
N GLN A 115 3.41 -2.88 -41.14
CA GLN A 115 3.37 -1.40 -41.19
C GLN A 115 4.14 -0.73 -40.04
N ASP A 116 4.32 -1.40 -38.90
CA ASP A 116 5.06 -0.83 -37.77
C ASP A 116 6.56 -0.73 -38.05
N LEU A 117 7.15 -1.67 -38.81
CA LEU A 117 8.55 -1.60 -39.21
C LEU A 117 8.84 -0.42 -40.13
N ASP A 118 7.92 -0.10 -41.03
CA ASP A 118 8.04 1.08 -41.89
C ASP A 118 8.01 2.38 -41.08
N LEU A 119 7.19 2.46 -40.02
CA LEU A 119 7.15 3.60 -39.12
C LEU A 119 8.45 3.73 -38.31
N PHE A 120 9.02 2.61 -37.85
CA PHE A 120 10.32 2.62 -37.17
C PHE A 120 11.47 2.95 -38.13
N ALA A 121 11.43 2.49 -39.38
CA ALA A 121 12.40 2.83 -40.41
C ALA A 121 12.31 4.33 -40.79
N LEU A 122 11.11 4.88 -40.92
CA LEU A 122 10.89 6.32 -41.14
C LEU A 122 11.38 7.16 -39.96
N ARG A 123 11.13 6.71 -38.72
CA ARG A 123 11.64 7.37 -37.53
C ARG A 123 13.17 7.29 -37.45
N ALA A 124 13.76 6.15 -37.82
CA ALA A 124 15.20 5.99 -37.94
C ALA A 124 15.79 7.02 -38.93
N MET A 125 15.20 7.15 -40.12
CA MET A 125 15.64 8.13 -41.11
C MET A 125 15.49 9.59 -40.63
N ALA A 126 14.51 9.87 -39.77
CA ALA A 126 14.26 11.22 -39.25
C ALA A 126 15.12 11.59 -38.03
N ARG A 127 15.55 10.61 -37.21
CA ARG A 127 16.24 10.85 -35.93
C ARG A 127 17.68 10.38 -35.88
N GLN A 128 18.05 9.37 -36.68
CA GLN A 128 19.38 8.78 -36.60
C GLN A 128 20.40 9.61 -37.39
N PRO A 129 21.64 9.71 -36.88
CA PRO A 129 22.68 10.48 -37.56
C PRO A 129 23.09 9.81 -38.89
N LEU A 130 23.37 10.63 -39.91
CA LEU A 130 23.64 10.22 -41.30
C LEU A 130 24.71 9.12 -41.45
N HIS A 131 25.72 9.10 -40.58
CA HIS A 131 26.79 8.09 -40.61
C HIS A 131 26.31 6.69 -40.20
N LEU A 132 25.21 6.57 -39.45
CA LEU A 132 24.61 5.27 -39.10
C LEU A 132 23.68 4.79 -40.21
N LEU A 133 22.99 5.70 -40.89
CA LEU A 133 22.15 5.37 -42.05
C LEU A 133 23.01 4.88 -43.23
N ALA A 134 24.14 5.54 -43.49
CA ALA A 134 25.10 5.15 -44.52
C ALA A 134 25.76 3.79 -44.27
N ARG A 135 25.77 3.30 -43.03
CA ARG A 135 26.24 1.93 -42.71
C ARG A 135 25.23 0.85 -43.06
N VAL A 136 23.95 1.21 -43.18
CA VAL A 136 22.86 0.29 -43.55
C VAL A 136 22.73 0.24 -45.07
N SER A 137 22.69 1.40 -45.73
CA SER A 137 22.63 1.50 -47.19
C SER A 137 23.25 2.80 -47.67
N ASP A 138 23.88 2.76 -48.84
CA ASP A 138 24.41 3.95 -49.52
C ASP A 138 23.29 4.89 -50.01
N ASP A 139 22.07 4.35 -50.21
CA ASP A 139 20.86 5.10 -50.58
C ASP A 139 19.64 4.60 -49.76
N PRO A 140 19.56 4.99 -48.46
CA PRO A 140 18.51 4.51 -47.57
C PRO A 140 17.11 5.01 -47.98
N ALA A 141 17.02 6.21 -48.56
CA ALA A 141 15.76 6.80 -49.01
C ALA A 141 15.23 6.12 -50.29
N GLY A 142 16.11 5.78 -51.23
CA GLY A 142 15.71 5.04 -52.42
C GLY A 142 15.45 3.56 -52.15
N ALA A 143 16.19 2.92 -51.25
CA ALA A 143 15.93 1.55 -50.82
C ALA A 143 14.56 1.41 -50.13
N TRP A 144 14.20 2.37 -49.26
CA TRP A 144 12.87 2.46 -48.67
C TRP A 144 11.78 2.66 -49.74
N ARG A 145 12.00 3.57 -50.71
CA ARG A 145 11.02 3.82 -51.79
C ARG A 145 10.80 2.61 -52.71
N ARG A 146 11.81 1.75 -52.87
CA ARG A 146 11.72 0.49 -53.63
C ARG A 146 11.09 -0.65 -52.83
N GLY A 147 10.77 -0.44 -51.55
CA GLY A 147 10.17 -1.43 -50.68
C GLY A 147 11.13 -2.55 -50.26
N ASP A 148 12.44 -2.27 -50.19
CA ASP A 148 13.44 -3.24 -49.79
C ASP A 148 13.27 -3.63 -48.31
N GLN A 149 12.65 -4.80 -48.10
CA GLN A 149 12.30 -5.31 -46.77
C GLN A 149 13.54 -5.53 -45.90
N GLN A 150 14.69 -5.85 -46.50
CA GLN A 150 15.92 -6.05 -45.74
C GLN A 150 16.39 -4.72 -45.18
N VAL A 151 16.48 -3.68 -46.02
CA VAL A 151 16.89 -2.34 -45.59
C VAL A 151 15.90 -1.73 -44.59
N ILE A 152 14.59 -1.90 -44.82
CA ILE A 152 13.54 -1.45 -43.89
C ILE A 152 13.71 -2.11 -42.51
N SER A 153 13.95 -3.42 -42.48
CA SER A 153 14.15 -4.16 -41.23
C SER A 153 15.41 -3.72 -40.48
N GLU A 154 16.49 -3.44 -41.21
CA GLU A 154 17.76 -2.98 -40.62
C GLU A 154 17.65 -1.56 -40.07
N LEU A 155 16.98 -0.66 -40.80
CA LEU A 155 16.68 0.70 -40.33
C LEU A 155 15.79 0.68 -39.09
N ALA A 156 14.73 -0.14 -39.09
CA ALA A 156 13.88 -0.31 -37.92
C ALA A 156 14.65 -0.91 -36.72
N SER A 157 15.58 -1.84 -36.98
CA SER A 157 16.44 -2.42 -35.93
C SER A 157 17.35 -1.39 -35.27
N LEU A 158 17.78 -0.38 -36.02
CA LEU A 158 18.63 0.70 -35.52
C LEU A 158 17.85 1.56 -34.51
N GLU A 159 16.62 1.94 -34.86
CA GLU A 159 15.74 2.71 -33.97
C GLU A 159 15.32 1.89 -32.74
N LEU A 160 14.93 0.63 -32.93
CA LEU A 160 14.51 -0.24 -31.82
C LEU A 160 15.64 -0.47 -30.82
N ARG A 161 16.89 -0.62 -31.27
CA ARG A 161 18.06 -0.71 -30.38
C ARG A 161 18.27 0.56 -29.57
N SER A 162 18.01 1.73 -30.13
CA SER A 162 18.13 3.01 -29.40
C SER A 162 17.08 3.17 -28.28
N GLU A 163 15.92 2.53 -28.43
CA GLU A 163 14.82 2.50 -27.45
C GLU A 163 14.89 1.26 -26.52
N GLY A 164 15.94 0.43 -26.62
CA GLY A 164 16.14 -0.76 -25.78
C GLY A 164 15.25 -1.96 -26.12
N LEU A 165 14.67 -1.98 -27.31
CA LEU A 165 13.75 -3.01 -27.80
C LEU A 165 14.43 -3.90 -28.87
N ARG A 166 14.00 -5.17 -28.99
CA ARG A 166 14.50 -6.11 -30.00
C ARG A 166 13.47 -6.32 -31.11
N VAL A 167 13.95 -6.40 -32.35
CA VAL A 167 13.14 -6.75 -33.53
C VAL A 167 12.58 -8.17 -33.36
N PRO A 168 11.28 -8.42 -33.61
CA PRO A 168 10.74 -9.78 -33.68
C PRO A 168 11.41 -10.56 -34.82
N ALA A 169 11.97 -11.73 -34.51
CA ALA A 169 12.78 -12.55 -35.43
C ALA A 169 12.00 -13.19 -36.62
N GLY A 170 10.76 -12.78 -36.88
CA GLY A 170 9.87 -13.39 -37.87
C GLY A 170 9.91 -12.77 -39.27
N LEU A 171 10.67 -11.70 -39.51
CA LEU A 171 10.61 -10.92 -40.76
C LEU A 171 11.94 -10.88 -41.53
N SER A 172 12.99 -11.51 -41.02
CA SER A 172 14.32 -11.56 -41.66
C SER A 172 14.52 -12.76 -42.59
N GLY A 173 13.46 -13.47 -42.98
CA GLY A 173 13.58 -14.81 -43.58
C GLY A 173 12.63 -15.17 -44.72
N SER A 174 12.01 -14.22 -45.45
CA SER A 174 11.18 -14.54 -46.62
C SER A 174 11.91 -14.40 -47.97
N THR A 175 13.24 -14.47 -47.98
CA THR A 175 14.06 -14.32 -49.20
C THR A 175 15.07 -15.46 -49.39
N GLU A 176 14.59 -16.70 -49.32
CA GLU A 176 15.12 -17.83 -50.10
C GLU A 176 13.88 -18.37 -50.85
N VAL A 177 13.60 -17.94 -52.10
CA VAL A 177 14.10 -18.55 -53.35
C VAL A 177 13.84 -20.07 -53.35
N GLN A 178 13.13 -20.74 -54.25
CA GLN A 178 12.44 -20.45 -55.52
C GLN A 178 11.97 -21.84 -56.02
N GLY A 179 10.93 -21.91 -56.86
CA GLY A 179 10.54 -23.14 -57.55
C GLY A 179 9.24 -22.99 -58.31
#